data_AF-A0A7Y3GX88-F1
#
_entry.id   AF-A0A7Y3GX88-F1
#
_cell.length_a   1.000
_cell.length_b   1.000
_cell.length_c   1.000
_cell.angle_alpha   90.00
_cell.angle_beta   90.00
_cell.angle_gamma   90.00
#
_symmetry.space_group_name_H-M   'P 1'
#
loop_
_entity.id
_entity.type
_entity.pdbx_description
1 polymer ?
#
loop_
_entity_poly.entity_id
_entity_poly.type
_entity_poly.pdbx_seq_one_letter_code
_entity_poly.pdbx_strand_id
1 'polypeptide(L)'
;YEEGTMCPPVKLHEEGKINEGLYEVLLRNSRFPEDLRGDIDSFVGANEIIRRRIVELCSRFGGDEVEAAFYEIIERCAEVVRDKGLPFFPEGEFVGEDFVENDGLTLDEPVKLQLTLRKYPEKMILDWEGTSPQTKGPVNWPLDGRHYSKWLGAFFKAQIPGIIINEGVTEVFRCRVPKRTVLSSEFPAPVVSRMTCMLRTISAYTVALAKAFDGEVVADMQNIQIYGLYGEDLEGKLFLMREIFGAGSGARPYADGTDAVDLVPYSKNLPAEFIEQRFPVKVERVGLAIDSGGPGKYRGGLGYVKELVTLVDGHYTTVTERTAFACVGIKGGRWGAPGASVKNPGTPEEEHVFFSRDAVPVKAEDRIRLVTPGGGGWGDPLERELEAVRMDVIRKLVSHESAERDYGVVMDPESHEIDLSATERRRRELADERGPTKLIDRGPYAETLIKKGLIEVSDPDLECTRCADDAVLDHYWRDLYKYGGRP
;
A
#
# COMPACT_ATOMS: atom_id res chain seq x y z
N TYR A 1 8.84 10.98 21.11
CA TYR A 1 8.17 10.75 22.40
C TYR A 1 6.66 11.01 22.34
N GLU A 2 6.09 11.37 21.18
CA GLU A 2 4.68 11.79 21.04
C GLU A 2 3.76 10.65 20.54
N GLU A 3 4.19 9.40 20.64
CA GLU A 3 3.53 8.23 20.01
C GLU A 3 2.68 7.40 20.98
N GLY A 4 2.21 8.05 22.05
CA GLY A 4 1.39 7.41 23.08
C GLY A 4 2.19 6.49 24.01
N THR A 5 1.51 5.49 24.56
CA THR A 5 2.06 4.61 25.60
C THR A 5 3.00 3.56 25.01
N MET A 6 4.29 3.65 25.35
CA MET A 6 5.29 2.65 25.00
C MET A 6 5.41 1.62 26.12
N CYS A 7 4.96 0.39 25.86
CA CYS A 7 5.03 -0.71 26.83
C CYS A 7 6.18 -1.68 26.46
N PRO A 8 7.19 -1.88 27.33
CA PRO A 8 8.18 -2.93 27.10
C PRO A 8 7.56 -4.32 27.27
N PRO A 9 8.23 -5.41 26.84
CA PRO A 9 7.75 -6.77 27.12
C PRO A 9 7.66 -7.02 28.64
N VAL A 10 6.43 -7.04 29.16
CA VAL A 10 6.11 -7.29 30.57
C VAL A 10 4.95 -8.26 30.69
N LYS A 11 4.87 -8.97 31.81
CA LYS A 11 3.78 -9.92 32.07
C LYS A 11 2.49 -9.15 32.41
N LEU A 12 1.49 -9.26 31.53
CA LEU A 12 0.12 -8.84 31.84
C LEU A 12 -0.59 -9.85 32.76
N HIS A 13 -0.31 -11.14 32.59
CA HIS A 13 -0.81 -12.20 33.45
C HIS A 13 0.35 -13.00 34.04
N GLU A 14 0.24 -13.36 35.30
CA GLU A 14 1.16 -14.25 36.00
C GLU A 14 0.36 -15.29 36.78
N GLU A 15 0.62 -16.58 36.52
CA GLU A 15 -0.11 -17.70 37.13
C GLU A 15 -1.65 -17.59 36.99
N GLY A 16 -2.12 -17.06 35.86
CA GLY A 16 -3.54 -16.85 35.58
C GLY A 16 -4.16 -15.64 36.28
N LYS A 17 -3.38 -14.83 36.99
CA LYS A 17 -3.83 -13.58 37.62
C LYS A 17 -3.37 -12.38 36.80
N ILE A 18 -4.29 -11.46 36.53
CA ILE A 18 -3.98 -10.22 35.82
C ILE A 18 -3.19 -9.26 36.71
N ASN A 19 -2.23 -8.56 36.11
CA ASN A 19 -1.56 -7.42 36.72
C ASN A 19 -2.44 -6.18 36.57
N GLU A 20 -3.35 -6.00 37.52
CA GLU A 20 -4.32 -4.89 37.53
C GLU A 20 -3.63 -3.52 37.43
N GLY A 21 -2.49 -3.33 38.10
CA GLY A 21 -1.77 -2.05 38.07
C GLY A 21 -1.28 -1.71 36.67
N LEU A 22 -0.66 -2.66 35.97
CA LEU A 22 -0.25 -2.46 34.58
C LEU A 22 -1.45 -2.21 33.67
N TYR A 23 -2.50 -3.00 33.84
CA TYR A 23 -3.69 -2.93 33.01
C TYR A 23 -4.38 -1.57 33.14
N GLU A 24 -4.64 -1.09 34.36
CA GLU A 24 -5.23 0.23 34.61
C GLU A 24 -4.34 1.37 34.10
N VAL A 25 -3.00 1.24 34.17
CA VAL A 25 -2.08 2.23 33.57
C VAL A 25 -2.27 2.30 32.05
N LEU A 26 -2.37 1.16 31.36
CA LEU A 26 -2.60 1.14 29.91
C LEU A 26 -3.95 1.79 29.56
N LEU A 27 -5.02 1.42 30.26
CA LEU A 27 -6.36 1.96 30.01
C LEU A 27 -6.44 3.46 30.29
N ARG A 28 -5.82 3.93 31.38
CA ARG A 28 -5.82 5.35 31.76
C ARG A 28 -5.14 6.26 30.74
N ASN A 29 -4.18 5.74 29.98
CA ASN A 29 -3.49 6.49 28.93
C ASN A 29 -4.19 6.42 27.56
N SER A 30 -5.39 5.82 27.49
CA SER A 30 -6.24 5.84 26.30
C SER A 30 -7.38 6.84 26.46
N ARG A 31 -7.75 7.50 25.34
CA ARG A 31 -8.99 8.27 25.25
C ARG A 31 -10.23 7.37 25.13
N PHE A 32 -10.02 6.10 24.77
CA PHE A 32 -11.04 5.08 24.57
C PHE A 32 -10.70 3.82 25.39
N PRO A 33 -10.79 3.88 26.73
CA PRO A 33 -10.37 2.78 27.60
C PRO A 33 -11.21 1.52 27.41
N GLU A 34 -12.52 1.63 27.18
CA GLU A 34 -13.38 0.46 26.99
C GLU A 34 -13.09 -0.29 25.68
N ASP A 35 -12.76 0.43 24.61
CA ASP A 35 -12.35 -0.19 23.35
C ASP A 35 -10.99 -0.90 23.52
N LEU A 36 -10.02 -0.24 24.17
CA LEU A 36 -8.71 -0.84 24.47
C LEU A 36 -8.83 -2.05 25.40
N ARG A 37 -9.76 -2.02 26.37
CA ARG A 37 -10.10 -3.14 27.25
C ARG A 37 -10.56 -4.34 26.42
N GLY A 38 -11.53 -4.11 25.52
CA GLY A 38 -12.02 -5.13 24.60
C GLY A 38 -10.94 -5.75 23.72
N ASP A 39 -10.03 -4.93 23.18
CA ASP A 39 -8.90 -5.40 22.38
C ASP A 39 -7.94 -6.28 23.19
N ILE A 40 -7.52 -5.82 24.37
CA ILE A 40 -6.61 -6.57 25.24
C ILE A 40 -7.24 -7.91 25.66
N ASP A 41 -8.49 -7.89 26.10
CA ASP A 41 -9.21 -9.09 26.55
C ASP A 41 -9.39 -10.10 25.41
N SER A 42 -9.62 -9.61 24.19
CA SER A 42 -9.70 -10.44 22.99
C SER A 42 -8.37 -11.13 22.68
N PHE A 43 -7.24 -10.43 22.80
CA PHE A 43 -5.91 -11.05 22.64
C PHE A 43 -5.62 -12.10 23.72
N VAL A 44 -6.01 -11.84 24.97
CA VAL A 44 -5.87 -12.81 26.07
C VAL A 44 -6.72 -14.05 25.80
N GLY A 45 -7.99 -13.86 25.41
CA GLY A 45 -8.90 -14.96 25.08
C GLY A 45 -8.40 -15.82 23.90
N ALA A 46 -7.86 -15.20 22.85
CA ALA A 46 -7.27 -15.91 21.72
C ALA A 46 -6.08 -16.79 22.15
N ASN A 47 -5.18 -16.25 22.98
CA ASN A 47 -4.03 -16.99 23.51
C ASN A 47 -4.46 -18.16 24.41
N GLU A 48 -5.53 -18.01 25.19
CA GLU A 48 -6.07 -19.09 26.03
C GLU A 48 -6.62 -20.25 25.18
N ILE A 49 -7.29 -19.95 24.06
CA ILE A 49 -7.74 -20.96 23.10
C ILE A 49 -6.54 -21.69 22.49
N ILE A 50 -5.51 -20.95 22.05
CA ILE A 50 -4.27 -21.54 21.50
C ILE A 50 -3.62 -22.46 22.54
N ARG A 51 -3.43 -21.97 23.77
CA ARG A 51 -2.85 -22.73 24.89
C ARG A 51 -3.59 -24.05 25.10
N ARG A 52 -4.92 -24.03 25.18
CA ARG A 52 -5.73 -25.24 25.35
C ARG A 52 -5.50 -26.24 24.23
N ARG A 53 -5.48 -25.79 22.97
CA ARG A 53 -5.22 -26.68 21.81
C ARG A 53 -3.83 -27.29 21.82
N ILE A 54 -2.81 -26.53 22.21
CA ILE A 54 -1.44 -27.06 22.36
C ILE A 54 -1.40 -28.12 23.47
N VAL A 55 -2.02 -27.87 24.63
CA VAL A 55 -2.09 -28.86 25.72
C VAL A 55 -2.83 -30.14 25.29
N GLU A 56 -3.93 -30.02 24.54
CA GLU A 56 -4.64 -31.16 23.98
C GLU A 56 -3.77 -31.98 23.01
N LEU A 57 -2.98 -31.32 22.14
CA LEU A 57 -2.04 -31.97 21.24
C LEU A 57 -0.96 -32.73 22.03
N CYS A 58 -0.31 -32.07 22.99
CA CYS A 58 0.74 -32.70 23.80
C CYS A 58 0.21 -33.86 24.64
N SER A 59 -1.02 -33.75 25.16
CA SER A 59 -1.65 -34.84 25.92
C SER A 59 -1.95 -36.06 25.06
N ARG A 60 -2.25 -35.86 23.77
CA ARG A 60 -2.58 -36.93 22.82
C ARG A 60 -1.35 -37.58 22.19
N PHE A 61 -0.33 -36.79 21.87
CA PHE A 61 0.79 -37.22 21.04
C PHE A 61 2.14 -37.25 21.77
N GLY A 62 2.25 -36.64 22.96
CA GLY A 62 3.52 -36.39 23.63
C GLY A 62 4.04 -34.98 23.31
N GLY A 63 4.72 -34.36 24.29
CA GLY A 63 5.28 -33.01 24.12
C GLY A 63 6.43 -32.99 23.12
N ASP A 64 7.34 -33.96 23.23
CA ASP A 64 8.52 -34.09 22.39
C ASP A 64 8.13 -34.32 20.92
N GLU A 65 7.12 -35.15 20.64
CA GLU A 65 6.61 -35.39 19.30
C GLU A 65 5.96 -34.14 18.68
N VAL A 66 5.22 -33.36 19.46
CA VAL A 66 4.60 -32.11 18.99
C VAL A 66 5.68 -31.07 18.68
N GLU A 67 6.69 -30.94 19.54
CA GLU A 67 7.81 -30.02 19.31
C GLU A 67 8.62 -30.44 18.07
N ALA A 68 8.93 -31.72 17.92
CA ALA A 68 9.60 -32.25 16.74
C ALA A 68 8.81 -31.97 15.45
N ALA A 69 7.48 -32.08 15.49
CA ALA A 69 6.63 -31.74 14.35
C ALA A 69 6.71 -30.24 13.97
N PHE A 70 6.88 -29.33 14.93
CA PHE A 70 7.08 -27.91 14.62
C PHE A 70 8.42 -27.65 13.93
N TYR A 71 9.50 -28.30 14.37
CA TYR A 71 10.79 -28.21 13.69
C TYR A 71 10.73 -28.81 12.27
N GLU A 72 10.09 -29.95 12.07
CA GLU A 72 9.88 -30.53 10.74
C GLU A 72 9.10 -29.57 9.82
N ILE A 73 8.07 -28.87 10.32
CA ILE A 73 7.33 -27.87 9.54
C ILE A 73 8.24 -26.69 9.12
N ILE A 74 9.18 -26.29 9.97
CA ILE A 74 10.16 -25.23 9.68
C ILE A 74 11.16 -25.73 8.64
N GLU A 75 11.74 -26.90 8.84
CA GLU A 75 12.71 -27.52 7.92
C GLU A 75 12.08 -27.74 6.54
N ARG A 76 10.86 -28.28 6.49
CA ARG A 76 10.09 -28.47 5.26
C ARG A 76 9.90 -27.16 4.50
N CYS A 77 9.63 -26.05 5.19
CA CYS A 77 9.52 -24.75 4.54
C CYS A 77 10.85 -24.37 3.87
N ALA A 78 11.98 -24.56 4.56
CA ALA A 78 13.31 -24.27 4.01
C ALA A 78 13.61 -25.15 2.77
N GLU A 79 13.35 -26.46 2.85
CA GLU A 79 13.49 -27.39 1.73
C GLU A 79 12.66 -26.96 0.52
N VAL A 80 11.36 -26.74 0.71
CA VAL A 80 10.47 -26.42 -0.40
C VAL A 80 10.81 -25.07 -1.04
N VAL A 81 11.15 -24.05 -0.25
CA VAL A 81 11.57 -22.75 -0.78
C VAL A 81 12.89 -22.88 -1.54
N ARG A 82 13.84 -23.69 -1.06
CA ARG A 82 15.12 -23.93 -1.75
C ARG A 82 14.94 -24.71 -3.05
N ASP A 83 14.23 -25.82 -3.00
CA ASP A 83 14.17 -26.78 -4.11
C ASP A 83 13.15 -26.40 -5.17
N LYS A 84 12.07 -25.71 -4.76
CA LYS A 84 11.00 -25.30 -5.68
C LYS A 84 10.95 -23.80 -5.86
N GLY A 85 11.19 -23.01 -4.81
CA GLY A 85 11.10 -21.54 -4.91
C GLY A 85 12.25 -20.91 -5.68
N LEU A 86 13.50 -21.14 -5.24
CA LEU A 86 14.68 -20.50 -5.83
C LEU A 86 14.89 -20.78 -7.32
N PRO A 87 14.64 -21.99 -7.85
CA PRO A 87 14.90 -22.26 -9.27
C PRO A 87 14.03 -21.44 -10.23
N PHE A 88 12.91 -20.89 -9.77
CA PHE A 88 12.10 -19.97 -10.60
C PHE A 88 12.79 -18.63 -10.84
N PHE A 89 13.73 -18.23 -9.99
CA PHE A 89 14.35 -16.92 -10.05
C PHE A 89 15.56 -16.91 -11.01
N PRO A 90 15.59 -15.98 -11.96
CA PRO A 90 16.75 -15.75 -12.81
C PRO A 90 18.00 -15.44 -11.97
N GLU A 91 19.14 -15.97 -12.40
CA GLU A 91 20.42 -15.62 -11.78
C GLU A 91 20.81 -14.20 -12.13
N GLY A 92 21.29 -13.46 -11.15
CA GLY A 92 21.71 -12.09 -11.35
C GLY A 92 21.52 -11.21 -10.12
N GLU A 93 21.73 -9.93 -10.37
CA GLU A 93 21.55 -8.83 -9.43
C GLU A 93 20.55 -7.85 -10.02
N PHE A 94 19.47 -7.58 -9.27
CA PHE A 94 18.38 -6.73 -9.72
C PHE A 94 18.06 -5.69 -8.65
N VAL A 95 18.06 -4.42 -9.04
CA VAL A 95 17.85 -3.30 -8.12
C VAL A 95 16.45 -2.75 -8.29
N GLY A 96 15.72 -2.60 -7.19
CA GLY A 96 14.40 -1.99 -7.17
C GLY A 96 14.34 -0.85 -6.17
N GLU A 97 13.87 0.29 -6.63
CA GLU A 97 13.68 1.49 -5.81
C GLU A 97 12.22 1.90 -5.77
N ASP A 98 11.82 2.43 -4.61
CA ASP A 98 10.56 3.14 -4.47
C ASP A 98 10.66 4.18 -3.34
N PHE A 99 9.68 5.07 -3.24
CA PHE A 99 9.76 6.25 -2.40
C PHE A 99 8.48 6.44 -1.56
N VAL A 100 8.68 6.89 -0.33
CA VAL A 100 7.63 7.58 0.43
C VAL A 100 7.73 9.06 0.11
N GLU A 101 6.60 9.74 -0.07
CA GLU A 101 6.56 11.13 -0.45
C GLU A 101 7.31 12.07 0.52
N ASN A 102 7.13 11.89 1.83
CA ASN A 102 7.83 12.61 2.90
C ASN A 102 7.59 11.95 4.27
N ASP A 103 8.27 12.45 5.31
CA ASP A 103 8.10 11.98 6.69
C ASP A 103 7.10 12.81 7.52
N GLY A 104 6.40 13.79 6.93
CA GLY A 104 5.50 14.70 7.64
C GLY A 104 6.16 15.88 8.36
N LEU A 105 7.51 15.94 8.41
CA LEU A 105 8.27 17.06 8.99
C LEU A 105 9.23 17.69 7.97
N THR A 106 10.01 16.87 7.29
CA THR A 106 10.79 17.21 6.10
C THR A 106 9.95 16.88 4.88
N LEU A 107 9.22 17.89 4.39
CA LEU A 107 8.15 17.71 3.41
C LEU A 107 8.62 17.74 1.94
N ASP A 108 9.83 18.21 1.71
CA ASP A 108 10.46 18.42 0.41
C ASP A 108 11.46 17.33 0.01
N GLU A 109 11.72 16.36 0.88
CA GLU A 109 12.66 15.25 0.64
C GLU A 109 11.93 13.89 0.70
N PRO A 110 11.77 13.20 -0.44
CA PRO A 110 11.26 11.83 -0.46
C PRO A 110 12.17 10.84 0.28
N VAL A 111 11.56 9.86 0.94
CA VAL A 111 12.28 8.79 1.65
C VAL A 111 12.47 7.61 0.71
N LYS A 112 13.71 7.32 0.33
CA LYS A 112 14.07 6.24 -0.59
C LYS A 112 14.14 4.89 0.12
N LEU A 113 13.53 3.88 -0.47
CA LEU A 113 13.77 2.47 -0.17
C LEU A 113 14.44 1.83 -1.39
N GLN A 114 15.59 1.18 -1.18
CA GLN A 114 16.34 0.54 -2.25
C GLN A 114 16.64 -0.90 -1.87
N LEU A 115 16.18 -1.82 -2.70
CA LEU A 115 16.46 -3.24 -2.57
C LEU A 115 17.37 -3.68 -3.71
N THR A 116 18.42 -4.42 -3.38
CA THR A 116 19.20 -5.19 -4.33
C THR A 116 18.97 -6.69 -4.10
N LEU A 117 18.31 -7.35 -5.05
CA LEU A 117 18.06 -8.78 -5.05
C LEU A 117 19.22 -9.50 -5.73
N ARG A 118 19.89 -10.41 -5.00
CA ARG A 118 20.96 -11.26 -5.53
C ARG A 118 20.56 -12.73 -5.42
N LYS A 119 20.38 -13.39 -6.55
CA LYS A 119 20.08 -14.83 -6.64
C LYS A 119 21.39 -15.62 -6.70
N TYR A 120 21.61 -16.55 -5.76
CA TYR A 120 22.63 -17.61 -5.80
C TYR A 120 21.99 -19.01 -5.89
N PRO A 121 22.71 -20.07 -6.29
CA PRO A 121 22.13 -21.41 -6.43
C PRO A 121 21.32 -21.90 -5.22
N GLU A 122 21.85 -21.70 -4.01
CA GLU A 122 21.27 -22.24 -2.76
C GLU A 122 20.58 -21.19 -1.88
N LYS A 123 20.63 -19.90 -2.25
CA LYS A 123 20.10 -18.81 -1.43
C LYS A 123 19.79 -17.54 -2.23
N MET A 124 18.96 -16.68 -1.68
CA MET A 124 18.71 -15.34 -2.19
C MET A 124 19.03 -14.31 -1.11
N ILE A 125 19.77 -13.26 -1.49
CA ILE A 125 20.10 -12.16 -0.60
C ILE A 125 19.33 -10.92 -1.04
N LEU A 126 18.63 -10.32 -0.10
CA LEU A 126 17.94 -9.05 -0.26
C LEU A 126 18.70 -7.98 0.51
N ASP A 127 19.38 -7.09 -0.19
CA ASP A 127 20.21 -6.07 0.43
C ASP A 127 19.56 -4.69 0.37
N TRP A 128 19.32 -4.09 1.52
CA TRP A 128 18.68 -2.77 1.62
C TRP A 128 19.67 -1.60 1.67
N GLU A 129 20.94 -1.84 1.30
CA GLU A 129 21.92 -0.78 1.10
C GLU A 129 21.45 0.26 0.06
N GLY A 130 21.57 1.55 0.43
CA GLY A 130 21.03 2.68 -0.33
C GLY A 130 19.66 3.18 0.14
N THR A 131 19.03 2.51 1.12
CA THR A 131 17.83 3.00 1.80
C THR A 131 18.13 4.23 2.67
N SER A 132 17.20 5.18 2.72
CA SER A 132 17.36 6.44 3.47
C SER A 132 17.65 6.22 4.96
N PRO A 133 18.43 7.11 5.60
CA PRO A 133 18.60 7.15 7.04
C PRO A 133 17.25 7.26 7.77
N GLN A 134 17.20 6.86 9.03
CA GLN A 134 16.01 7.06 9.87
C GLN A 134 15.56 8.52 9.85
N THR A 135 14.26 8.74 9.69
CA THR A 135 13.66 10.07 9.52
C THR A 135 13.36 10.73 10.86
N LYS A 136 13.11 12.05 10.82
CA LYS A 136 12.66 12.78 12.01
C LYS A 136 11.18 12.52 12.28
N GLY A 137 10.38 12.39 11.22
CA GLY A 137 8.97 12.05 11.27
C GLY A 137 8.71 10.53 11.31
N PRO A 138 7.45 10.11 11.51
CA PRO A 138 7.08 8.78 12.00
C PRO A 138 7.15 7.62 11.00
N VAL A 139 7.72 7.84 9.81
CA VAL A 139 7.86 6.82 8.76
C VAL A 139 9.12 5.97 8.98
N ASN A 140 9.25 5.38 10.16
CA ASN A 140 10.34 4.45 10.48
C ASN A 140 9.80 3.09 10.91
N TRP A 141 10.40 2.01 10.42
CA TRP A 141 10.04 0.63 10.71
C TRP A 141 11.24 -0.12 11.31
N PRO A 142 11.34 -0.25 12.65
CA PRO A 142 12.54 -0.72 13.34
C PRO A 142 12.62 -2.25 13.41
N LEU A 143 12.67 -2.94 12.27
CA LEU A 143 12.76 -4.41 12.24
C LEU A 143 14.13 -4.90 11.78
N ASP A 144 14.34 -6.22 11.88
CA ASP A 144 15.60 -6.86 11.53
C ASP A 144 15.49 -7.67 10.23
N GLY A 145 16.65 -8.03 9.68
CA GLY A 145 16.73 -8.81 8.44
C GLY A 145 15.94 -10.13 8.50
N ARG A 146 15.81 -10.74 9.68
CA ARG A 146 15.05 -11.99 9.85
C ARG A 146 13.56 -11.77 9.65
N HIS A 147 13.02 -10.66 10.17
CA HIS A 147 11.64 -10.26 9.88
C HIS A 147 11.43 -9.97 8.40
N TYR A 148 12.26 -9.13 7.79
CA TYR A 148 12.13 -8.77 6.37
C TYR A 148 12.21 -10.00 5.45
N SER A 149 13.01 -10.99 5.85
CA SER A 149 13.13 -12.26 5.10
C SER A 149 11.81 -13.02 5.07
N LYS A 150 11.07 -13.05 6.19
CA LYS A 150 9.74 -13.65 6.26
C LYS A 150 8.68 -12.82 5.55
N TRP A 151 8.74 -11.50 5.71
CA TRP A 151 7.82 -10.56 5.08
C TRP A 151 7.83 -10.67 3.56
N LEU A 152 9.00 -10.53 2.93
CA LEU A 152 9.12 -10.63 1.48
C LEU A 152 9.15 -12.08 0.99
N GLY A 153 9.60 -13.01 1.83
CA GLY A 153 9.51 -14.45 1.55
C GLY A 153 8.07 -14.96 1.47
N ALA A 154 7.09 -14.29 2.08
CA ALA A 154 5.68 -14.66 2.00
C ALA A 154 5.14 -14.69 0.56
N PHE A 155 5.72 -13.88 -0.34
CA PHE A 155 5.29 -13.80 -1.75
C PHE A 155 5.57 -15.07 -2.56
N PHE A 156 6.47 -15.96 -2.09
CA PHE A 156 6.68 -17.28 -2.71
C PHE A 156 5.43 -18.15 -2.67
N LYS A 157 4.51 -17.91 -1.72
CA LYS A 157 3.25 -18.66 -1.63
C LYS A 157 2.44 -18.60 -2.93
N ALA A 158 2.54 -17.50 -3.69
CA ALA A 158 1.88 -17.38 -4.99
C ALA A 158 2.47 -18.33 -6.04
N GLN A 159 3.77 -18.65 -5.95
CA GLN A 159 4.47 -19.51 -6.91
C GLN A 159 4.53 -20.98 -6.48
N ILE A 160 4.34 -21.24 -5.19
CA ILE A 160 4.37 -22.59 -4.62
C ILE A 160 3.02 -22.85 -3.92
N PRO A 161 1.96 -23.22 -4.66
CA PRO A 161 0.66 -23.50 -4.09
C PRO A 161 0.73 -24.52 -2.94
N GLY A 162 0.08 -24.19 -1.82
CA GLY A 162 0.00 -25.06 -0.65
C GLY A 162 1.14 -24.91 0.37
N ILE A 163 2.19 -24.14 0.07
CA ILE A 163 3.22 -23.84 1.09
C ILE A 163 2.68 -22.91 2.17
N ILE A 164 3.12 -23.12 3.41
CA ILE A 164 3.01 -22.16 4.50
C ILE A 164 4.40 -21.59 4.74
N ILE A 165 4.58 -20.30 4.43
CA ILE A 165 5.83 -19.61 4.70
C ILE A 165 5.94 -19.37 6.21
N ASN A 166 7.02 -19.88 6.80
CA ASN A 166 7.33 -19.76 8.21
C ASN A 166 8.83 -19.41 8.41
N GLU A 167 9.35 -19.62 9.61
CA GLU A 167 10.73 -19.32 9.98
C GLU A 167 11.79 -19.96 9.05
N GLY A 168 11.51 -21.12 8.46
CA GLY A 168 12.46 -21.83 7.59
C GLY A 168 12.84 -21.06 6.32
N VAL A 169 12.01 -20.12 5.88
CA VAL A 169 12.32 -19.25 4.73
C VAL A 169 13.61 -18.44 4.96
N THR A 170 13.96 -18.16 6.21
CA THR A 170 15.13 -17.34 6.57
C THR A 170 16.47 -18.05 6.33
N GLU A 171 16.46 -19.38 6.19
CA GLU A 171 17.66 -20.14 5.83
C GLU A 171 18.06 -19.90 4.37
N VAL A 172 17.04 -19.73 3.52
CA VAL A 172 17.16 -19.61 2.06
C VAL A 172 17.17 -18.16 1.61
N PHE A 173 16.36 -17.33 2.25
CA PHE A 173 16.15 -15.94 1.90
C PHE A 173 16.65 -15.05 3.04
N ARG A 174 17.65 -14.21 2.78
CA ARG A 174 18.31 -13.42 3.83
C ARG A 174 18.29 -11.94 3.47
N CYS A 175 17.58 -11.16 4.27
CA CYS A 175 17.62 -9.72 4.18
C CYS A 175 18.78 -9.15 4.99
N ARG A 176 19.61 -8.33 4.35
CA ARG A 176 20.58 -7.44 5.00
C ARG A 176 19.95 -6.05 5.09
N VAL A 177 19.87 -5.51 6.29
CA VAL A 177 19.35 -4.15 6.54
C VAL A 177 20.43 -3.33 7.24
N PRO A 178 20.93 -2.24 6.64
CA PRO A 178 21.89 -1.35 7.30
C PRO A 178 21.27 -0.66 8.51
N LYS A 179 22.01 -0.57 9.61
CA LYS A 179 21.56 0.09 10.86
C LYS A 179 21.19 1.56 10.63
N ARG A 180 20.27 2.08 11.47
CA ARG A 180 19.87 3.50 11.49
C ARG A 180 19.32 4.02 10.17
N THR A 181 18.71 3.14 9.39
CA THR A 181 17.87 3.47 8.23
C THR A 181 16.41 3.50 8.64
N VAL A 182 15.52 3.95 7.75
CA VAL A 182 14.06 3.83 7.99
C VAL A 182 13.57 2.39 8.13
N LEU A 183 14.35 1.38 7.74
CA LEU A 183 14.02 -0.05 7.90
C LEU A 183 14.69 -0.70 9.13
N SER A 184 15.49 0.04 9.88
CA SER A 184 16.08 -0.47 11.13
C SER A 184 16.42 0.69 12.06
N SER A 185 15.47 1.61 12.20
CA SER A 185 15.64 2.83 12.98
C SER A 185 15.90 2.51 14.44
N GLU A 186 16.69 3.33 15.10
CA GLU A 186 16.94 3.22 16.54
C GLU A 186 16.14 4.30 17.30
N PHE A 187 15.70 3.94 18.52
CA PHE A 187 15.11 4.90 19.44
C PHE A 187 16.04 6.12 19.63
N PRO A 188 15.54 7.37 19.63
CA PRO A 188 14.14 7.79 19.79
C PRO A 188 13.39 8.10 18.48
N ALA A 189 13.76 7.50 17.34
CA ALA A 189 13.01 7.69 16.09
C ALA A 189 11.52 7.32 16.26
N PRO A 190 10.59 8.13 15.74
CA PRO A 190 9.16 7.83 15.78
C PRO A 190 8.77 6.79 14.73
N VAL A 191 7.84 5.89 15.07
CA VAL A 191 7.47 4.68 14.30
C VAL A 191 5.95 4.49 14.10
N VAL A 192 5.10 5.45 14.48
CA VAL A 192 3.63 5.27 14.43
C VAL A 192 3.12 5.06 13.01
N SER A 193 3.79 5.65 12.01
CA SER A 193 3.50 5.49 10.56
C SER A 193 4.40 4.47 9.88
N ARG A 194 4.97 3.51 10.62
CA ARG A 194 5.84 2.43 10.10
C ARG A 194 5.25 1.61 8.95
N MET A 195 3.91 1.53 8.87
CA MET A 195 3.21 0.80 7.79
C MET A 195 3.59 1.34 6.41
N THR A 196 3.97 2.61 6.34
CA THR A 196 4.42 3.25 5.11
C THR A 196 5.68 2.64 4.54
N CYS A 197 6.72 2.49 5.36
CA CYS A 197 7.91 1.76 4.92
C CYS A 197 7.58 0.29 4.64
N MET A 198 6.74 -0.34 5.45
CA MET A 198 6.32 -1.73 5.24
C MET A 198 5.74 -1.95 3.84
N LEU A 199 4.80 -1.11 3.40
CA LEU A 199 4.18 -1.24 2.10
C LEU A 199 5.15 -0.86 0.96
N ARG A 200 5.98 0.18 1.13
CA ARG A 200 6.99 0.54 0.12
C ARG A 200 8.05 -0.54 -0.08
N THR A 201 8.35 -1.38 0.92
CA THR A 201 9.25 -2.53 0.69
C THR A 201 8.70 -3.52 -0.34
N ILE A 202 7.37 -3.69 -0.40
CA ILE A 202 6.73 -4.54 -1.40
C ILE A 202 6.95 -3.94 -2.79
N SER A 203 6.76 -2.63 -2.94
CA SER A 203 6.87 -1.95 -4.23
C SER A 203 8.31 -1.94 -4.77
N ALA A 204 9.31 -1.64 -3.93
CA ALA A 204 10.71 -1.77 -4.30
C ALA A 204 11.06 -3.22 -4.69
N TYR A 205 10.51 -4.21 -3.97
CA TYR A 205 10.65 -5.62 -4.31
C TYR A 205 10.01 -5.95 -5.67
N THR A 206 8.79 -5.47 -5.93
CA THR A 206 8.10 -5.64 -7.22
C THR A 206 8.92 -5.08 -8.38
N VAL A 207 9.54 -3.90 -8.24
CA VAL A 207 10.42 -3.33 -9.29
C VAL A 207 11.65 -4.21 -9.53
N ALA A 208 12.29 -4.72 -8.47
CA ALA A 208 13.42 -5.64 -8.61
C ALA A 208 13.00 -6.95 -9.32
N LEU A 209 11.83 -7.49 -8.98
CA LEU A 209 11.26 -8.67 -9.64
C LEU A 209 10.91 -8.39 -11.11
N ALA A 210 10.38 -7.21 -11.41
CA ALA A 210 10.08 -6.81 -12.78
C ALA A 210 11.32 -6.80 -13.65
N LYS A 211 12.44 -6.28 -13.14
CA LYS A 211 13.74 -6.33 -13.82
C LYS A 211 14.27 -7.76 -13.93
N ALA A 212 14.08 -8.58 -12.90
CA ALA A 212 14.51 -9.98 -12.92
C ALA A 212 13.78 -10.82 -13.97
N PHE A 213 12.48 -10.64 -14.10
CA PHE A 213 11.60 -11.47 -14.92
C PHE A 213 11.20 -10.82 -16.25
N ASP A 214 11.89 -9.75 -16.69
CA ASP A 214 11.53 -8.99 -17.89
C ASP A 214 10.03 -8.59 -17.90
N GLY A 215 9.56 -8.16 -16.74
CA GLY A 215 8.20 -7.71 -16.51
C GLY A 215 7.15 -8.82 -16.37
N GLU A 216 7.51 -10.11 -16.43
CA GLU A 216 6.58 -11.24 -16.23
C GLU A 216 6.20 -11.45 -14.75
N VAL A 217 5.76 -10.37 -14.10
CA VAL A 217 5.35 -10.31 -12.70
C VAL A 217 4.13 -9.42 -12.56
N VAL A 218 3.47 -9.51 -11.41
CA VAL A 218 2.40 -8.58 -11.06
C VAL A 218 2.92 -7.14 -11.01
N ALA A 219 2.16 -6.20 -11.55
CA ALA A 219 2.40 -4.77 -11.43
C ALA A 219 2.33 -4.31 -9.97
N ASP A 220 2.83 -3.11 -9.72
CA ASP A 220 2.85 -2.57 -8.37
C ASP A 220 1.45 -2.16 -7.89
N MET A 221 1.28 -2.10 -6.58
CA MET A 221 -0.01 -1.90 -5.94
C MET A 221 0.09 -1.16 -4.61
N GLN A 222 -1.06 -0.70 -4.14
CA GLN A 222 -1.26 -0.25 -2.78
C GLN A 222 -2.36 -1.08 -2.13
N ASN A 223 -2.25 -1.32 -0.82
CA ASN A 223 -3.14 -2.27 -0.13
C ASN A 223 -3.89 -1.67 1.05
N ILE A 224 -3.29 -0.72 1.77
CA ILE A 224 -3.85 -0.20 3.02
C ILE A 224 -3.81 1.33 2.93
N GLN A 225 -4.98 1.95 3.03
CA GLN A 225 -5.14 3.40 3.21
C GLN A 225 -6.02 3.65 4.44
N ILE A 226 -5.58 4.53 5.32
CA ILE A 226 -6.30 4.81 6.58
C ILE A 226 -6.77 6.24 6.58
N TYR A 227 -8.06 6.42 6.83
CA TYR A 227 -8.67 7.72 6.99
C TYR A 227 -9.52 7.75 8.24
N GLY A 228 -9.75 8.94 8.78
CA GLY A 228 -10.56 9.07 9.97
C GLY A 228 -11.04 10.48 10.24
N LEU A 229 -12.05 10.53 11.11
CA LEU A 229 -12.56 11.75 11.71
C LEU A 229 -12.61 11.54 13.21
N TYR A 230 -12.24 12.55 13.97
CA TYR A 230 -12.34 12.52 15.43
C TYR A 230 -12.71 13.88 15.99
N GLY A 231 -13.35 13.87 17.15
CA GLY A 231 -13.87 15.06 17.80
C GLY A 231 -14.86 14.68 18.88
N GLU A 232 -15.79 15.59 19.16
CA GLU A 232 -16.96 15.34 20.00
C GLU A 232 -18.18 15.16 19.11
N ASP A 233 -19.03 14.18 19.44
CA ASP A 233 -20.28 13.93 18.74
C ASP A 233 -21.38 14.93 19.15
N LEU A 234 -22.59 14.71 18.65
CA LEU A 234 -23.74 15.61 18.90
C LEU A 234 -24.14 15.65 20.39
N GLU A 235 -23.76 14.63 21.17
CA GLU A 235 -23.97 14.53 22.61
C GLU A 235 -22.77 14.99 23.44
N GLY A 236 -21.70 15.50 22.80
CA GLY A 236 -20.48 15.97 23.45
C GLY A 236 -19.55 14.83 23.90
N LYS A 237 -19.72 13.61 23.39
CA LYS A 237 -18.84 12.47 23.69
C LYS A 237 -17.75 12.34 22.63
N LEU A 238 -16.55 11.98 23.06
CA LEU A 238 -15.45 11.72 22.13
C LEU A 238 -15.78 10.57 21.17
N PHE A 239 -15.49 10.78 19.89
CA PHE A 239 -15.50 9.73 18.87
C PHE A 239 -14.17 9.68 18.11
N LEU A 240 -13.83 8.49 17.63
CA LEU A 240 -12.74 8.25 16.70
C LEU A 240 -13.27 7.29 15.63
N MET A 241 -13.62 7.84 14.48
CA MET A 241 -13.90 7.07 13.29
C MET A 241 -12.56 6.80 12.59
N ARG A 242 -12.24 5.52 12.38
CA ARG A 242 -11.15 5.11 11.51
C ARG A 242 -11.64 4.03 10.57
N GLU A 243 -11.28 4.17 9.31
CA GLU A 243 -11.57 3.18 8.30
C GLU A 243 -10.29 2.82 7.55
N ILE A 244 -10.15 1.53 7.26
CA ILE A 244 -9.05 0.97 6.48
C ILE A 244 -9.65 0.54 5.15
N PHE A 245 -9.07 1.03 4.05
CA PHE A 245 -9.49 0.66 2.71
C PHE A 245 -8.39 -0.07 1.95
N GLY A 246 -8.86 -1.05 1.18
CA GLY A 246 -8.13 -1.57 0.04
C GLY A 246 -7.93 -0.51 -1.04
N ALA A 247 -6.97 -0.78 -1.92
CA ALA A 247 -6.74 0.02 -3.11
C ALA A 247 -6.77 -0.88 -4.34
N GLY A 248 -6.40 -0.33 -5.50
CA GLY A 248 -6.23 -1.12 -6.70
C GLY A 248 -5.04 -2.06 -6.60
N SER A 249 -5.26 -3.37 -6.79
CA SER A 249 -4.15 -4.32 -6.94
C SER A 249 -3.51 -4.22 -8.33
N GLY A 250 -2.24 -4.58 -8.45
CA GLY A 250 -1.51 -4.51 -9.72
C GLY A 250 -2.05 -5.52 -10.74
N ALA A 251 -2.04 -5.14 -12.01
CA ALA A 251 -2.35 -6.05 -13.10
C ALA A 251 -1.37 -7.23 -13.13
N ARG A 252 -1.86 -8.40 -13.53
CA ARG A 252 -1.06 -9.62 -13.68
C ARG A 252 -0.68 -9.78 -15.16
N PRO A 253 0.39 -10.54 -15.47
CA PRO A 253 0.75 -10.88 -16.85
C PRO A 253 -0.33 -11.63 -17.66
N TYR A 254 -1.43 -12.01 -17.02
CA TYR A 254 -2.50 -12.81 -17.60
C TYR A 254 -3.92 -12.32 -17.24
N ALA A 255 -4.06 -11.26 -16.43
CA ALA A 255 -5.38 -10.79 -15.96
C ALA A 255 -5.31 -9.38 -15.38
N ASP A 256 -6.41 -8.63 -15.47
CA ASP A 256 -6.58 -7.34 -14.81
C ASP A 256 -6.35 -7.44 -13.29
N GLY A 257 -5.98 -6.34 -12.66
CA GLY A 257 -5.93 -6.23 -11.20
C GLY A 257 -7.33 -6.30 -10.60
N THR A 258 -7.41 -6.81 -9.38
CA THR A 258 -8.63 -6.79 -8.57
C THR A 258 -8.87 -5.38 -8.04
N ASP A 259 -10.10 -4.88 -8.18
CA ASP A 259 -10.51 -3.53 -7.79
C ASP A 259 -10.82 -3.44 -6.29
N ALA A 260 -10.32 -2.41 -5.60
CA ALA A 260 -10.59 -2.07 -4.19
C ALA A 260 -10.45 -3.24 -3.18
N VAL A 261 -9.32 -3.97 -3.25
CA VAL A 261 -9.03 -5.11 -2.35
C VAL A 261 -7.82 -4.83 -1.47
N ASP A 262 -7.89 -5.29 -0.23
CA ASP A 262 -6.82 -5.25 0.76
C ASP A 262 -5.99 -6.56 0.70
N LEU A 263 -4.69 -6.46 0.97
CA LEU A 263 -3.79 -7.60 1.11
C LEU A 263 -4.10 -8.41 2.38
N VAL A 264 -4.63 -7.76 3.42
CA VAL A 264 -4.98 -8.40 4.69
C VAL A 264 -6.16 -9.35 4.46
N PRO A 265 -5.96 -10.68 4.62
CA PRO A 265 -7.03 -11.63 4.37
C PRO A 265 -8.24 -11.38 5.26
N TYR A 266 -9.43 -11.47 4.66
CA TYR A 266 -10.73 -11.28 5.34
C TYR A 266 -10.98 -9.87 5.90
N SER A 267 -10.15 -8.88 5.54
CA SER A 267 -10.45 -7.46 5.76
C SER A 267 -11.75 -7.10 5.03
N LYS A 268 -12.62 -6.33 5.69
CA LYS A 268 -13.92 -5.88 5.18
C LYS A 268 -14.08 -4.40 5.43
N ASN A 269 -14.63 -3.69 4.45
CA ASN A 269 -15.03 -2.30 4.62
C ASN A 269 -16.24 -2.17 5.56
N LEU A 270 -16.42 -0.99 6.14
CA LEU A 270 -17.54 -0.71 7.01
C LEU A 270 -18.77 -0.31 6.18
N PRO A 271 -19.95 -0.94 6.39
CA PRO A 271 -21.19 -0.52 5.74
C PRO A 271 -21.53 0.94 6.05
N ALA A 272 -22.10 1.66 5.07
CA ALA A 272 -22.49 3.05 5.25
C ALA A 272 -23.45 3.25 6.43
N GLU A 273 -24.45 2.36 6.54
CA GLU A 273 -25.45 2.40 7.63
C GLU A 273 -24.82 2.24 9.01
N PHE A 274 -23.77 1.40 9.14
CA PHE A 274 -23.05 1.24 10.40
C PHE A 274 -22.27 2.51 10.76
N ILE A 275 -21.64 3.15 9.78
CA ILE A 275 -20.88 4.38 9.97
C ILE A 275 -21.82 5.50 10.45
N GLU A 276 -22.93 5.72 9.75
CA GLU A 276 -23.89 6.79 10.06
C GLU A 276 -24.60 6.58 11.42
N GLN A 277 -24.74 5.33 11.87
CA GLN A 277 -25.28 5.02 13.20
C GLN A 277 -24.28 5.27 14.33
N ARG A 278 -22.98 5.16 14.05
CA ARG A 278 -21.93 5.13 15.08
C ARG A 278 -21.17 6.44 15.21
N PHE A 279 -21.10 7.22 14.13
CA PHE A 279 -20.28 8.42 14.02
C PHE A 279 -21.10 9.59 13.46
N PRO A 280 -20.79 10.85 13.84
CA PRO A 280 -21.52 12.03 13.41
C PRO A 280 -21.14 12.44 11.98
N VAL A 281 -21.37 11.53 11.02
CA VAL A 281 -21.08 11.73 9.59
C VAL A 281 -22.22 11.17 8.75
N LYS A 282 -22.33 11.67 7.52
CA LYS A 282 -23.21 11.12 6.50
C LYS A 282 -22.39 10.63 5.32
N VAL A 283 -22.67 9.41 4.84
CA VAL A 283 -22.02 8.82 3.68
C VAL A 283 -22.82 9.18 2.44
N GLU A 284 -22.29 10.03 1.58
CA GLU A 284 -22.99 10.47 0.36
C GLU A 284 -22.64 9.63 -0.86
N ARG A 285 -21.42 9.09 -0.91
CA ARG A 285 -20.95 8.30 -2.04
C ARG A 285 -20.02 7.20 -1.58
N VAL A 286 -20.19 6.02 -2.17
CA VAL A 286 -19.27 4.88 -2.11
C VAL A 286 -19.21 4.26 -3.51
N GLY A 287 -18.02 4.00 -4.03
CA GLY A 287 -17.89 3.29 -5.30
C GLY A 287 -16.43 3.07 -5.72
N LEU A 288 -16.25 2.57 -6.93
CA LEU A 288 -14.94 2.49 -7.56
C LEU A 288 -14.56 3.87 -8.14
N ALA A 289 -13.27 4.20 -8.04
CA ALA A 289 -12.72 5.42 -8.62
C ALA A 289 -12.45 5.18 -10.11
N ILE A 290 -13.37 5.62 -10.98
CA ILE A 290 -13.26 5.51 -12.44
C ILE A 290 -11.90 6.04 -12.89
N ASP A 291 -11.27 5.35 -13.86
CA ASP A 291 -9.96 5.69 -14.43
C ASP A 291 -8.76 5.62 -13.48
N SER A 292 -8.94 5.13 -12.25
CA SER A 292 -7.83 5.04 -11.31
C SER A 292 -6.87 3.89 -11.59
N GLY A 293 -7.36 2.79 -12.17
CA GLY A 293 -6.53 1.64 -12.52
C GLY A 293 -5.58 1.96 -13.68
N GLY A 294 -4.30 1.62 -13.52
CA GLY A 294 -3.27 1.90 -14.52
C GLY A 294 -3.61 1.24 -15.87
N PRO A 295 -3.65 2.00 -16.98
CA PRO A 295 -3.90 1.42 -18.29
C PRO A 295 -2.86 0.38 -18.68
N GLY A 296 -3.31 -0.72 -19.28
CA GLY A 296 -2.43 -1.76 -19.81
C GLY A 296 -3.21 -2.75 -20.65
N LYS A 297 -2.51 -3.68 -21.30
CA LYS A 297 -3.15 -4.86 -21.91
C LYS A 297 -4.06 -5.53 -20.87
N TYR A 298 -3.53 -5.65 -19.65
CA TYR A 298 -4.27 -5.88 -18.44
C TYR A 298 -4.27 -4.62 -17.58
N ARG A 299 -5.45 -4.17 -17.20
CA ARG A 299 -5.68 -2.93 -16.44
C ARG A 299 -5.34 -3.17 -14.97
N GLY A 300 -4.67 -2.22 -14.31
CA GLY A 300 -4.52 -2.25 -12.86
C GLY A 300 -5.88 -2.13 -12.15
N GLY A 301 -6.04 -2.70 -10.97
CA GLY A 301 -7.27 -2.58 -10.20
C GLY A 301 -7.62 -1.13 -9.91
N LEU A 302 -8.91 -0.80 -9.89
CA LEU A 302 -9.39 0.52 -9.49
C LEU A 302 -9.23 0.70 -7.98
N GLY A 303 -8.93 1.93 -7.60
CA GLY A 303 -9.11 2.42 -6.25
C GLY A 303 -10.58 2.63 -5.89
N TYR A 304 -10.77 3.14 -4.69
CA TYR A 304 -12.05 3.30 -4.02
C TYR A 304 -12.35 4.79 -3.83
N VAL A 305 -13.57 5.24 -4.09
CA VAL A 305 -14.02 6.61 -3.81
C VAL A 305 -15.07 6.62 -2.70
N LYS A 306 -14.88 7.49 -1.71
CA LYS A 306 -15.86 7.76 -0.64
C LYS A 306 -16.06 9.25 -0.45
N GLU A 307 -17.30 9.69 -0.31
CA GLU A 307 -17.63 11.06 0.08
C GLU A 307 -18.41 11.04 1.38
N LEU A 308 -17.92 11.82 2.33
CA LEU A 308 -18.48 11.97 3.67
C LEU A 308 -18.81 13.43 3.92
N VAL A 309 -19.91 13.69 4.60
CA VAL A 309 -20.22 14.99 5.19
C VAL A 309 -20.08 14.85 6.70
N THR A 310 -19.28 15.70 7.34
CA THR A 310 -19.23 15.74 8.81
C THR A 310 -20.44 16.51 9.36
N LEU A 311 -21.05 16.01 10.44
CA LEU A 311 -22.20 16.66 11.08
C LEU A 311 -21.78 17.55 12.27
N VAL A 312 -20.51 17.51 12.62
CA VAL A 312 -19.92 18.24 13.75
C VAL A 312 -18.57 18.83 13.35
N ASP A 313 -18.15 19.84 14.10
CA ASP A 313 -16.77 20.33 14.05
C ASP A 313 -15.82 19.27 14.62
N GLY A 314 -14.63 19.19 14.05
CA GLY A 314 -13.66 18.19 14.48
C GLY A 314 -12.39 18.22 13.66
N HIS A 315 -11.76 17.05 13.58
CA HIS A 315 -10.49 16.89 12.89
C HIS A 315 -10.51 15.68 11.99
N TYR A 316 -10.01 15.87 10.79
CA TYR A 316 -9.75 14.85 9.81
C TYR A 316 -8.29 14.38 9.90
N THR A 317 -8.10 13.07 9.76
CA THR A 317 -6.79 12.41 9.78
C THR A 317 -6.70 11.45 8.60
N THR A 318 -5.53 11.43 7.97
CA THR A 318 -5.23 10.60 6.81
C THR A 318 -3.83 10.05 6.97
N VAL A 319 -3.70 8.73 7.05
CA VAL A 319 -2.43 8.02 6.96
C VAL A 319 -2.43 7.31 5.62
N THR A 320 -2.04 8.07 4.63
CA THR A 320 -2.10 7.73 3.22
C THR A 320 -0.79 7.99 2.52
N GLU A 321 -0.56 7.18 1.51
CA GLU A 321 0.63 7.10 0.68
C GLU A 321 0.18 6.90 -0.73
N ARG A 322 1.12 6.98 -1.69
CA ARG A 322 0.78 6.91 -3.10
C ARG A 322 -0.17 8.03 -3.50
N THR A 323 -0.04 9.20 -2.85
CA THR A 323 -0.83 10.39 -3.18
C THR A 323 -0.15 11.27 -4.22
N ALA A 324 1.15 11.07 -4.44
CA ALA A 324 1.90 11.69 -5.53
C ALA A 324 2.71 10.65 -6.32
N PHE A 325 3.47 9.79 -5.64
CA PHE A 325 4.08 8.63 -6.29
C PHE A 325 2.99 7.65 -6.67
N ALA A 326 2.87 7.32 -7.95
CA ALA A 326 1.88 6.37 -8.43
C ALA A 326 2.31 4.93 -8.20
N CYS A 327 1.35 3.99 -8.21
CA CYS A 327 1.67 2.57 -8.37
C CYS A 327 2.28 2.35 -9.75
N VAL A 328 3.43 1.68 -9.80
CA VAL A 328 4.24 1.51 -11.00
C VAL A 328 3.58 0.54 -12.01
N GLY A 329 3.50 0.96 -13.27
CA GLY A 329 3.12 0.10 -14.39
C GLY A 329 4.31 -0.74 -14.89
N ILE A 330 4.02 -1.94 -15.42
CA ILE A 330 5.05 -2.91 -15.83
C ILE A 330 4.87 -3.34 -17.29
N LYS A 331 5.99 -3.54 -17.99
CA LYS A 331 6.07 -4.13 -19.35
C LYS A 331 5.17 -3.40 -20.35
N GLY A 332 5.23 -2.08 -20.38
CA GLY A 332 4.41 -1.21 -21.22
C GLY A 332 3.07 -0.78 -20.60
N GLY A 333 2.68 -1.39 -19.48
CA GLY A 333 1.58 -0.90 -18.67
C GLY A 333 1.92 0.45 -18.03
N ARG A 334 0.92 1.30 -17.87
CA ARG A 334 1.03 2.64 -17.30
C ARG A 334 0.79 2.62 -15.79
N TRP A 335 1.21 3.69 -15.14
CA TRP A 335 1.01 3.91 -13.71
C TRP A 335 -0.46 3.96 -13.31
N GLY A 336 -0.78 3.53 -12.09
CA GLY A 336 -2.10 3.72 -11.48
C GLY A 336 -2.29 5.15 -10.98
N ALA A 337 -3.51 5.69 -11.04
CA ALA A 337 -3.77 7.03 -10.54
C ALA A 337 -3.43 7.13 -9.04
N PRO A 338 -2.74 8.21 -8.60
CA PRO A 338 -2.49 8.44 -7.19
C PRO A 338 -3.78 8.59 -6.38
N GLY A 339 -3.70 8.25 -5.09
CA GLY A 339 -4.75 8.53 -4.14
C GLY A 339 -4.89 10.03 -3.89
N ALA A 340 -6.06 10.45 -3.44
CA ALA A 340 -6.33 11.85 -3.14
C ALA A 340 -7.28 11.97 -1.96
N SER A 341 -7.13 13.05 -1.20
CA SER A 341 -8.10 13.50 -0.21
C SER A 341 -8.39 14.96 -0.50
N VAL A 342 -9.67 15.31 -0.64
CA VAL A 342 -10.11 16.66 -0.96
C VAL A 342 -11.22 17.08 -0.01
N LYS A 343 -11.03 18.20 0.68
CA LYS A 343 -12.05 18.87 1.48
C LYS A 343 -12.83 19.84 0.58
N ASN A 344 -14.15 19.85 0.74
CA ASN A 344 -15.11 20.67 0.01
C ASN A 344 -14.90 20.65 -1.52
N PRO A 345 -14.84 19.45 -2.14
CA PRO A 345 -14.55 19.32 -3.56
C PRO A 345 -15.59 20.04 -4.43
N GLY A 346 -15.12 20.76 -5.45
CA GLY A 346 -15.95 21.51 -6.40
C GLY A 346 -16.50 22.84 -5.86
N THR A 347 -16.01 23.31 -4.71
CA THR A 347 -16.44 24.57 -4.08
C THR A 347 -15.31 25.61 -4.04
N PRO A 348 -15.59 26.90 -3.78
CA PRO A 348 -14.55 27.91 -3.56
C PRO A 348 -13.64 27.64 -2.34
N GLU A 349 -14.05 26.75 -1.44
CA GLU A 349 -13.29 26.32 -0.26
C GLU A 349 -12.58 24.97 -0.48
N GLU A 350 -12.49 24.51 -1.73
CA GLU A 350 -11.80 23.27 -2.08
C GLU A 350 -10.35 23.29 -1.59
N GLU A 351 -9.96 22.20 -0.97
CA GLU A 351 -8.62 22.03 -0.44
C GLU A 351 -8.15 20.59 -0.60
N HIS A 352 -6.97 20.44 -1.19
CA HIS A 352 -6.30 19.16 -1.25
C HIS A 352 -5.55 18.87 0.05
N VAL A 353 -5.83 17.70 0.63
CA VAL A 353 -5.10 17.17 1.77
C VAL A 353 -4.13 16.12 1.25
N PHE A 354 -2.99 16.59 0.71
CA PHE A 354 -1.95 15.71 0.19
C PHE A 354 -1.14 15.06 1.31
N PHE A 355 -0.62 13.86 1.00
CA PHE A 355 0.20 13.04 1.88
C PHE A 355 -0.53 12.64 3.17
N SER A 356 0.20 11.99 4.08
CA SER A 356 -0.33 11.72 5.41
C SER A 356 -0.41 13.02 6.23
N ARG A 357 -1.57 13.29 6.83
CA ARG A 357 -1.85 14.47 7.67
C ARG A 357 -2.69 14.07 8.87
N ASP A 358 -2.45 14.74 9.98
CA ASP A 358 -3.29 14.62 11.18
C ASP A 358 -3.80 16.00 11.59
N ALA A 359 -4.86 16.02 12.39
CA ALA A 359 -5.46 17.24 12.92
C ALA A 359 -5.88 18.28 11.86
N VAL A 360 -6.32 17.85 10.67
CA VAL A 360 -6.85 18.78 9.65
C VAL A 360 -8.22 19.28 10.12
N PRO A 361 -8.42 20.58 10.35
CA PRO A 361 -9.68 21.07 10.89
C PRO A 361 -10.81 20.92 9.86
N VAL A 362 -11.95 20.42 10.35
CA VAL A 362 -13.20 20.32 9.60
C VAL A 362 -14.33 20.94 10.41
N LYS A 363 -15.28 21.54 9.72
CA LYS A 363 -16.51 22.11 10.29
C LYS A 363 -17.71 21.27 9.92
N ALA A 364 -18.76 21.33 10.71
CA ALA A 364 -20.05 20.77 10.33
C ALA A 364 -20.44 21.21 8.90
N GLU A 365 -20.97 20.26 8.12
CA GLU A 365 -21.29 20.36 6.69
C GLU A 365 -20.09 20.34 5.72
N ASP A 366 -18.84 20.30 6.20
CA ASP A 366 -17.69 20.06 5.33
C ASP A 366 -17.80 18.66 4.68
N ARG A 367 -17.46 18.61 3.40
CA ARG A 367 -17.40 17.40 2.57
C ARG A 367 -15.97 16.91 2.45
N ILE A 368 -15.74 15.63 2.66
CA ILE A 368 -14.44 14.99 2.45
C ILE A 368 -14.60 13.92 1.38
N ARG A 369 -13.92 14.11 0.24
CA ARG A 369 -13.77 13.09 -0.80
C ARG A 369 -12.43 12.39 -0.63
N LEU A 370 -12.50 11.08 -0.48
CA LEU A 370 -11.38 10.17 -0.38
C LEU A 370 -11.31 9.34 -1.66
N VAL A 371 -10.12 9.20 -2.22
CA VAL A 371 -9.82 8.35 -3.36
C VAL A 371 -8.58 7.53 -2.99
N THR A 372 -8.71 6.20 -2.93
CA THR A 372 -7.54 5.33 -2.80
C THR A 372 -6.87 5.18 -4.18
N PRO A 373 -5.55 4.97 -4.24
CA PRO A 373 -4.84 4.81 -5.50
C PRO A 373 -5.28 3.57 -6.27
N GLY A 374 -5.15 3.61 -7.60
CA GLY A 374 -5.24 2.41 -8.41
C GLY A 374 -3.92 1.64 -8.48
N GLY A 375 -3.99 0.38 -8.93
CA GLY A 375 -2.81 -0.45 -9.19
C GLY A 375 -2.16 -0.10 -10.53
N GLY A 376 -0.90 -0.48 -10.71
CA GLY A 376 -0.23 -0.36 -12.00
C GLY A 376 -0.83 -1.29 -13.07
N GLY A 377 -0.80 -0.84 -14.32
CA GLY A 377 -1.16 -1.66 -15.48
C GLY A 377 -0.04 -2.62 -15.89
N TRP A 378 -0.39 -3.61 -16.70
CA TRP A 378 0.57 -4.56 -17.27
C TRP A 378 0.37 -4.69 -18.77
N GLY A 379 1.47 -4.68 -19.52
CA GLY A 379 1.42 -4.80 -20.98
C GLY A 379 0.96 -3.52 -21.65
N ASP A 380 1.21 -3.40 -22.95
CA ASP A 380 0.80 -2.24 -23.74
C ASP A 380 -0.73 -2.03 -23.74
N PRO A 381 -1.26 -0.86 -23.30
CA PRO A 381 -2.68 -0.52 -23.40
C PRO A 381 -3.28 -0.67 -24.80
N LEU A 382 -2.49 -0.43 -25.85
CA LEU A 382 -2.94 -0.53 -27.25
C LEU A 382 -3.14 -1.99 -27.69
N GLU A 383 -2.63 -2.96 -26.93
CA GLU A 383 -2.88 -4.40 -27.12
C GLU A 383 -4.13 -4.90 -26.38
N ARG A 384 -4.78 -4.07 -25.55
CA ARG A 384 -6.00 -4.50 -24.84
C ARG A 384 -7.11 -4.82 -25.85
N GLU A 385 -7.82 -5.91 -25.59
CA GLU A 385 -8.96 -6.33 -26.41
C GLU A 385 -10.05 -5.25 -26.44
N LEU A 386 -10.57 -4.97 -27.64
CA LEU A 386 -11.53 -3.88 -27.86
C LEU A 386 -12.81 -4.08 -27.05
N GLU A 387 -13.33 -5.31 -27.01
CA GLU A 387 -14.52 -5.64 -26.23
C GLU A 387 -14.25 -5.54 -24.72
N ALA A 388 -13.02 -5.79 -24.26
CA ALA A 388 -12.66 -5.59 -22.85
C ALA A 388 -12.73 -4.11 -22.48
N VAL A 389 -12.19 -3.21 -23.33
CA VAL A 389 -12.30 -1.76 -23.13
C VAL A 389 -13.76 -1.30 -23.14
N ARG A 390 -14.56 -1.78 -24.11
CA ARG A 390 -16.01 -1.47 -24.18
C ARG A 390 -16.74 -1.90 -22.91
N MET A 391 -16.45 -3.10 -22.41
CA MET A 391 -17.05 -3.60 -21.17
C MET A 391 -16.57 -2.84 -19.94
N ASP A 392 -15.31 -2.39 -19.90
CA ASP A 392 -14.82 -1.50 -18.84
C ASP A 392 -15.58 -0.16 -18.84
N VAL A 393 -15.88 0.39 -20.02
CA VAL A 393 -16.67 1.63 -20.16
C VAL A 393 -18.13 1.43 -19.71
N ILE A 394 -18.77 0.36 -20.17
CA ILE A 394 -20.15 0.00 -19.76
C ILE A 394 -20.23 -0.18 -18.24
N ARG A 395 -19.20 -0.79 -17.63
CA ARG A 395 -19.13 -1.02 -16.18
C ARG A 395 -18.66 0.20 -15.40
N LYS A 396 -18.36 1.32 -16.07
CA LYS A 396 -17.85 2.55 -15.46
C LYS A 396 -16.53 2.35 -14.71
N LEU A 397 -15.69 1.45 -15.21
CA LEU A 397 -14.32 1.25 -14.72
C LEU A 397 -13.35 2.20 -15.46
N VAL A 398 -13.63 2.40 -16.74
CA VAL A 398 -12.91 3.31 -17.64
C VAL A 398 -13.94 4.32 -18.18
N SER A 399 -13.59 5.60 -18.31
CA SER A 399 -14.43 6.60 -18.98
C SER A 399 -14.25 6.54 -20.49
N HIS A 400 -15.17 7.14 -21.25
CA HIS A 400 -15.01 7.29 -22.71
C HIS A 400 -13.73 8.06 -23.06
N GLU A 401 -13.42 9.11 -22.31
CA GLU A 401 -12.22 9.92 -22.49
C GLU A 401 -10.94 9.08 -22.28
N SER A 402 -10.94 8.24 -21.25
CA SER A 402 -9.84 7.32 -20.95
C SER A 402 -9.73 6.19 -21.98
N ALA A 403 -10.86 5.66 -22.46
CA ALA A 403 -10.88 4.66 -23.54
C ALA A 403 -10.17 5.18 -24.81
N GLU A 404 -10.46 6.42 -25.21
CA GLU A 404 -9.82 7.05 -26.36
C GLU A 404 -8.37 7.47 -26.08
N ARG A 405 -8.10 8.09 -24.93
CA ARG A 405 -6.79 8.63 -24.57
C ARG A 405 -5.75 7.54 -24.32
N ASP A 406 -6.11 6.52 -23.56
CA ASP A 406 -5.16 5.54 -23.03
C ASP A 406 -5.14 4.22 -23.81
N TYR A 407 -6.28 3.80 -24.37
CA TYR A 407 -6.39 2.54 -25.13
C TYR A 407 -6.58 2.74 -26.64
N GLY A 408 -6.74 4.00 -27.07
CA GLY A 408 -7.01 4.36 -28.46
C GLY A 408 -8.35 3.87 -28.99
N VAL A 409 -9.30 3.52 -28.12
CA VAL A 409 -10.61 2.98 -28.51
C VAL A 409 -11.63 4.11 -28.59
N VAL A 410 -12.12 4.35 -29.79
CA VAL A 410 -13.15 5.35 -30.06
C VAL A 410 -14.50 4.63 -30.15
N MET A 411 -15.46 5.09 -29.36
CA MET A 411 -16.80 4.51 -29.33
C MET A 411 -17.87 5.58 -29.17
N ASP A 412 -19.07 5.28 -29.63
CA ASP A 412 -20.22 6.16 -29.47
C ASP A 412 -20.62 6.28 -27.98
N PRO A 413 -20.75 7.49 -27.42
CA PRO A 413 -21.01 7.65 -25.98
C PRO A 413 -22.36 7.11 -25.48
N GLU A 414 -23.35 6.95 -26.36
CA GLU A 414 -24.71 6.52 -25.98
C GLU A 414 -24.89 5.00 -26.15
N SER A 415 -24.48 4.46 -27.31
CA SER A 415 -24.63 3.05 -27.66
C SER A 415 -23.44 2.18 -27.21
N HIS A 416 -22.31 2.80 -26.90
CA HIS A 416 -21.02 2.14 -26.68
C HIS A 416 -20.55 1.29 -27.86
N GLU A 417 -21.03 1.54 -29.08
CA GLU A 417 -20.55 0.87 -30.28
C GLU A 417 -19.16 1.39 -30.66
N ILE A 418 -18.21 0.47 -30.92
CA ILE A 418 -16.83 0.82 -31.26
C ILE A 418 -16.74 1.22 -32.73
N ASP A 419 -16.20 2.41 -33.00
CA ASP A 419 -15.77 2.79 -34.34
C ASP A 419 -14.40 2.18 -34.61
N LEU A 420 -14.39 1.05 -35.32
CA LEU A 420 -13.16 0.33 -35.68
C LEU A 420 -12.19 1.20 -36.49
N SER A 421 -12.71 2.00 -37.42
CA SER A 421 -11.87 2.82 -38.30
C SER A 421 -11.23 3.99 -37.54
N ALA A 422 -11.98 4.64 -36.64
CA ALA A 422 -11.44 5.68 -35.77
C ALA A 422 -10.46 5.10 -34.74
N THR A 423 -10.78 3.94 -34.16
CA THR A 423 -9.92 3.21 -33.22
C THR A 423 -8.58 2.84 -33.85
N GLU A 424 -8.57 2.30 -35.07
CA GLU A 424 -7.32 1.97 -35.77
C GLU A 424 -6.45 3.20 -36.06
N ARG A 425 -7.07 4.34 -36.39
CA ARG A 425 -6.34 5.61 -36.57
C ARG A 425 -5.78 6.10 -35.25
N ARG A 426 -6.61 6.13 -34.20
CA ARG A 426 -6.22 6.61 -32.87
C ARG A 426 -5.10 5.77 -32.25
N ARG A 427 -5.16 4.44 -32.36
CA ARG A 427 -4.07 3.55 -31.90
C ARG A 427 -2.77 3.80 -32.67
N ARG A 428 -2.82 4.06 -33.97
CA ARG A 428 -1.63 4.42 -34.77
C ARG A 428 -1.04 5.75 -34.32
N GLU A 429 -1.88 6.78 -34.16
CA GLU A 429 -1.45 8.08 -33.64
C GLU A 429 -0.78 7.96 -32.26
N LEU A 430 -1.41 7.24 -31.33
CA LEU A 430 -0.87 7.02 -29.98
C LEU A 430 0.46 6.24 -30.00
N ALA A 431 0.57 5.22 -30.86
CA ALA A 431 1.80 4.46 -31.01
C ALA A 431 2.95 5.33 -31.55
N ASP A 432 2.67 6.16 -32.56
CA ASP A 432 3.64 7.11 -33.13
C ASP A 432 4.03 8.21 -32.13
N GLU A 433 3.09 8.69 -31.31
CA GLU A 433 3.31 9.77 -30.35
C GLU A 433 4.13 9.36 -29.12
N ARG A 434 3.90 8.14 -28.58
CA ARG A 434 4.46 7.74 -27.27
C ARG A 434 5.85 7.11 -27.35
N GLY A 435 6.27 6.62 -28.51
CA GLY A 435 7.52 5.88 -28.67
C GLY A 435 7.48 4.45 -28.09
N PRO A 436 8.63 3.84 -27.77
CA PRO A 436 8.70 2.47 -27.25
C PRO A 436 8.07 2.35 -25.85
N THR A 437 7.51 1.18 -25.56
CA THR A 437 7.03 0.84 -24.22
C THR A 437 8.18 0.69 -23.24
N LYS A 438 7.98 1.12 -21.99
CA LYS A 438 8.96 0.98 -20.90
C LYS A 438 8.75 -0.29 -20.11
N LEU A 439 9.81 -0.84 -19.54
CA LEU A 439 9.66 -1.91 -18.56
C LEU A 439 8.99 -1.43 -17.26
N ILE A 440 9.34 -0.22 -16.81
CA ILE A 440 8.91 0.39 -15.55
C ILE A 440 8.33 1.78 -15.85
N ASP A 441 7.05 1.98 -15.55
CA ASP A 441 6.40 3.29 -15.66
C ASP A 441 6.02 3.80 -14.26
N ARG A 442 6.77 4.80 -13.77
CA ARG A 442 6.59 5.38 -12.43
C ARG A 442 5.60 6.53 -12.37
N GLY A 443 5.07 6.95 -13.52
CA GLY A 443 4.18 8.09 -13.63
C GLY A 443 4.86 9.45 -13.47
N PRO A 444 4.08 10.53 -13.68
CA PRO A 444 4.60 11.87 -13.95
C PRO A 444 5.33 12.50 -12.78
N TYR A 445 4.88 12.25 -11.55
CA TYR A 445 5.50 12.83 -10.35
C TYR A 445 6.94 12.34 -10.16
N ALA A 446 7.14 11.01 -10.21
CA ALA A 446 8.45 10.40 -10.10
C ALA A 446 9.38 10.84 -11.23
N GLU A 447 8.90 10.83 -12.46
CA GLU A 447 9.68 11.25 -13.62
C GLU A 447 10.09 12.72 -13.56
N THR A 448 9.22 13.59 -13.04
CA THR A 448 9.55 15.01 -12.85
C THR A 448 10.66 15.18 -11.82
N LEU A 449 10.62 14.44 -10.71
CA LEU A 449 11.67 14.46 -9.70
C LEU A 449 13.00 13.91 -10.24
N ILE A 450 12.96 12.83 -11.03
CA ILE A 450 14.14 12.27 -11.72
C ILE A 450 14.74 13.29 -12.68
N LYS A 451 13.92 13.93 -13.52
CA LYS A 451 14.33 14.97 -14.48
C LYS A 451 15.02 16.15 -13.81
N LYS A 452 14.57 16.52 -12.60
CA LYS A 452 15.18 17.59 -11.80
C LYS A 452 16.40 17.14 -10.98
N GLY A 453 16.73 15.84 -10.98
CA GLY A 453 17.82 15.29 -10.17
C GLY A 453 17.52 15.28 -8.67
N LEU A 454 16.24 15.27 -8.29
CA LEU A 454 15.81 15.25 -6.88
C LEU A 454 15.72 13.81 -6.33
N ILE A 455 15.53 12.82 -7.21
CA ILE A 455 15.59 11.40 -6.88
C ILE A 455 16.36 10.64 -7.96
N GLU A 456 16.89 9.47 -7.61
CA GLU A 456 17.66 8.60 -8.50
C GLU A 456 17.14 7.16 -8.45
N VAL A 457 17.01 6.54 -9.62
CA VAL A 457 16.57 5.15 -9.81
C VAL A 457 17.41 4.45 -10.89
N SER A 458 17.47 3.12 -10.84
CA SER A 458 18.25 2.27 -11.74
C SER A 458 17.41 1.61 -12.85
N ASP A 459 16.37 2.29 -13.31
CA ASP A 459 15.51 1.73 -14.36
C ASP A 459 16.25 1.70 -15.70
N PRO A 460 16.01 0.69 -16.56
CA PRO A 460 16.70 0.58 -17.84
C PRO A 460 16.33 1.70 -18.83
N ASP A 461 15.10 2.21 -18.75
CA ASP A 461 14.51 3.17 -19.70
C ASP A 461 14.15 4.50 -19.00
N LEU A 462 15.16 5.31 -18.69
CA LEU A 462 15.00 6.56 -17.92
C LEU A 462 14.51 7.77 -18.73
N GLU A 463 14.21 7.63 -20.03
CA GLU A 463 13.70 8.74 -20.83
C GLU A 463 12.38 9.26 -20.24
N CYS A 464 12.39 10.48 -19.71
CA CYS A 464 11.20 11.07 -19.09
C CYS A 464 10.06 11.15 -20.12
N THR A 465 8.84 10.76 -19.72
CA THR A 465 7.69 10.92 -20.59
C THR A 465 7.37 12.40 -20.78
N ARG A 466 6.53 12.69 -21.78
CA ARG A 466 5.93 14.03 -21.97
C ARG A 466 5.12 14.50 -20.76
N CYS A 467 4.76 13.61 -19.84
CA CYS A 467 3.99 13.94 -18.65
C CYS A 467 4.84 14.52 -17.51
N ALA A 468 6.17 14.51 -17.63
CA ALA A 468 7.07 15.13 -16.66
C ALA A 468 7.15 16.67 -16.85
N ASP A 469 6.50 17.41 -15.94
CA ASP A 469 6.31 18.86 -15.99
C ASP A 469 6.40 19.48 -14.58
N ASP A 470 6.98 20.67 -14.47
CA ASP A 470 7.07 21.46 -13.24
C ASP A 470 5.68 21.74 -12.64
N ALA A 471 4.66 21.88 -13.49
CA ALA A 471 3.27 22.03 -13.04
C ALA A 471 2.76 20.85 -12.20
N VAL A 472 3.32 19.65 -12.37
CA VAL A 472 3.00 18.47 -11.55
C VAL A 472 3.49 18.70 -10.12
N LEU A 473 4.69 19.26 -9.94
CA LEU A 473 5.20 19.57 -8.61
C LEU A 473 4.40 20.69 -7.96
N ASP A 474 4.07 21.74 -8.72
CA ASP A 474 3.25 22.86 -8.21
C ASP A 474 1.92 22.37 -7.66
N HIS A 475 1.28 21.38 -8.31
CA HIS A 475 0.04 20.77 -7.81
C HIS A 475 0.21 20.14 -6.43
N TYR A 476 1.20 19.26 -6.25
CA TYR A 476 1.38 18.51 -5.01
C TYR A 476 2.06 19.32 -3.90
N TRP A 477 2.85 20.33 -4.27
CA TRP A 477 3.68 21.08 -3.31
C TRP A 477 3.04 22.37 -2.80
N ARG A 478 1.98 22.85 -3.46
CA ARG A 478 1.30 24.13 -3.14
C ARG A 478 1.00 24.31 -1.65
N ASP A 479 0.58 23.24 -0.98
CA ASP A 479 0.07 23.29 0.39
C ASP A 479 0.94 22.49 1.40
N LEU A 480 2.21 22.20 1.08
CA LEU A 480 3.10 21.43 1.98
C LEU A 480 3.13 22.03 3.39
N TYR A 481 3.23 23.35 3.51
CA TYR A 481 3.36 24.04 4.81
C TYR A 481 2.08 24.80 5.22
N LYS A 482 0.91 24.45 4.68
CA LYS A 482 -0.34 25.16 4.99
C LYS A 482 -0.74 25.07 6.46
N TYR A 483 -0.47 23.92 7.10
CA TYR A 483 -0.89 23.61 8.47
C TYR A 483 0.24 23.51 9.49
N GLY A 484 1.48 23.67 9.06
CA GLY A 484 2.66 23.65 9.90
C GLY A 484 3.63 24.74 9.48
N GLY A 485 4.26 25.42 10.43
CA GLY A 485 5.33 26.36 10.11
C GLY A 485 6.44 25.67 9.34
N ARG A 486 7.05 26.37 8.38
CA ARG A 486 8.33 25.93 7.79
C ARG A 486 9.35 25.88 8.95
N PRO A 487 10.11 24.78 9.12
CA PRO A 487 11.09 24.65 10.21
C PRO A 487 12.09 25.81 10.28
#